data_AF-A0A0F0LK49-F1
#
_entry.id   AF-A0A0F0LK49-F1
#
_cell.length_a   1.000
_cell.length_b   1.000
_cell.length_c   1.000
_cell.angle_alpha   90.00
_cell.angle_beta   90.00
_cell.angle_gamma   90.00
#
_symmetry.space_group_name_H-M   'P 1'
#
loop_
_entity.id
_entity.type
_entity.pdbx_description
1 polymer ?
#
loop_
_entity_poly.entity_id
_entity_poly.type
_entity_poly.pdbx_seq_one_letter_code
_entity_poly.pdbx_strand_id
1 'polypeptide(L)'
;MTLREDLETVIASDPVMAEDRMAAIVSLARAVADQMDAQLPTGSFDSRLLATFQGQLAQINRTIRDDRDRRLRAGAKPTASASRLAVLKAQKTAKTAGARP
;
A
#
# COMPACT_ATOMS: atom_id res chain seq x y z
N MET A 1 0.46 8.58 -26.01
CA MET A 1 0.37 8.15 -24.61
C MET A 1 -1.02 7.57 -24.43
N THR A 2 -1.10 6.26 -24.27
CA THR A 2 -2.35 5.50 -24.15
C THR A 2 -2.67 5.25 -22.67
N LEU A 3 -3.94 4.99 -22.33
CA LEU A 3 -4.32 4.63 -20.97
C LEU A 3 -3.62 3.35 -20.52
N ARG A 4 -3.33 2.45 -21.47
CA ARG A 4 -2.55 1.25 -21.21
C ARG A 4 -1.11 1.55 -20.78
N GLU A 5 -0.42 2.46 -21.44
CA GLU A 5 0.96 2.86 -21.08
C GLU A 5 1.03 3.48 -19.68
N ASP A 6 0.04 4.30 -19.33
CA ASP A 6 -0.07 4.90 -17.99
C ASP A 6 -0.29 3.82 -16.91
N LEU A 7 -1.17 2.85 -17.18
CA LEU A 7 -1.43 1.74 -16.28
C LEU A 7 -0.17 0.88 -16.03
N GLU A 8 0.58 0.56 -17.07
CA GLU A 8 1.81 -0.23 -16.93
C GLU A 8 2.89 0.53 -16.13
N THR A 9 2.96 1.86 -16.27
CA THR A 9 3.85 2.69 -15.45
C THR A 9 3.51 2.60 -13.97
N VAL A 10 2.21 2.61 -13.62
CA VAL A 10 1.75 2.43 -12.25
C VAL A 10 2.04 1.02 -11.75
N ILE A 11 1.77 -0.01 -12.54
CA ILE A 11 2.04 -1.42 -12.17
C ILE A 11 3.53 -1.64 -11.93
N ALA A 12 4.39 -1.13 -12.81
CA ALA A 12 5.84 -1.28 -12.69
C ALA A 12 6.43 -0.51 -11.50
N SER A 13 5.72 0.49 -10.98
CA SER A 13 6.21 1.33 -9.88
C SER A 13 6.21 0.63 -8.52
N ASP A 14 5.43 -0.44 -8.32
CA ASP A 14 5.31 -1.10 -7.02
C ASP A 14 5.34 -2.64 -7.11
N PRO A 15 6.26 -3.32 -6.39
CA PRO A 15 6.41 -4.78 -6.44
C PRO A 15 5.20 -5.54 -5.92
N VAL A 16 4.28 -4.92 -5.17
CA VAL A 16 3.03 -5.55 -4.73
C VAL A 16 2.17 -5.96 -5.92
N MET A 17 2.27 -5.23 -7.04
CA MET A 17 1.51 -5.51 -8.26
C MET A 17 2.04 -6.74 -9.02
N ALA A 18 3.25 -7.21 -8.70
CA ALA A 18 3.83 -8.43 -9.27
C ALA A 18 3.39 -9.71 -8.52
N GLU A 19 2.64 -9.58 -7.43
CA GLU A 19 2.18 -10.71 -6.63
C GLU A 19 0.96 -11.40 -7.29
N ASP A 20 0.89 -12.73 -7.22
CA ASP A 20 -0.16 -13.53 -7.87
C ASP A 20 -1.58 -13.12 -7.46
N ARG A 21 -1.76 -12.67 -6.21
CA ARG A 21 -3.06 -12.17 -5.71
C ARG A 21 -3.56 -10.93 -6.47
N MET A 22 -2.65 -10.16 -7.09
CA MET A 22 -2.96 -8.98 -7.89
C MET A 22 -3.15 -9.29 -9.37
N ALA A 23 -2.73 -10.47 -9.84
CA ALA A 23 -2.73 -10.83 -11.26
C ALA A 23 -4.12 -10.70 -11.90
N ALA A 24 -5.18 -11.10 -11.20
CA ALA A 24 -6.55 -10.99 -11.70
C ALA A 24 -7.01 -9.53 -11.85
N ILE A 25 -6.70 -8.68 -10.85
CA ILE A 25 -7.05 -7.24 -10.87
C ILE A 25 -6.27 -6.52 -11.97
N VAL A 26 -4.97 -6.81 -12.07
CA VAL A 26 -4.10 -6.26 -13.11
C VAL A 26 -4.57 -6.69 -14.50
N SER A 27 -4.88 -7.97 -14.70
CA SER A 27 -5.40 -8.48 -15.97
C SER A 27 -6.72 -7.80 -16.36
N LEU A 28 -7.61 -7.56 -15.41
CA LEU A 28 -8.88 -6.89 -15.66
C LEU A 28 -8.67 -5.40 -15.99
N ALA A 29 -7.80 -4.71 -15.24
CA ALA A 29 -7.47 -3.29 -15.50
C ALA A 29 -6.85 -3.09 -16.88
N ARG A 30 -5.99 -4.02 -17.29
CA ARG A 30 -5.40 -4.09 -18.62
C ARG A 30 -6.46 -4.22 -19.72
N ALA A 31 -7.39 -5.15 -19.57
CA ALA A 31 -8.47 -5.34 -20.53
C ALA A 31 -9.38 -4.10 -20.66
N VAL A 32 -9.67 -3.43 -19.53
CA VAL A 32 -10.47 -2.20 -19.54
C VAL A 32 -9.71 -1.04 -20.18
N ALA A 33 -8.41 -0.89 -19.90
CA ALA A 33 -7.56 0.12 -20.54
C ALA A 33 -7.52 -0.07 -22.06
N ASP A 34 -7.31 -1.31 -22.53
CA ASP A 34 -7.28 -1.63 -23.97
C ASP A 34 -8.63 -1.31 -24.64
N GLN A 35 -9.75 -1.59 -23.96
CA GLN A 35 -11.09 -1.26 -24.44
C GLN A 35 -11.35 0.25 -24.50
N MET A 36 -10.85 1.01 -23.52
CA MET A 36 -10.94 2.48 -23.55
C MET A 36 -10.06 3.10 -24.63
N ASP A 37 -8.84 2.57 -24.82
CA ASP A 37 -7.93 3.01 -25.87
C ASP A 37 -8.49 2.74 -27.28
N ALA A 38 -9.26 1.67 -27.46
CA ALA A 38 -9.99 1.41 -28.70
C ALA A 38 -11.18 2.37 -28.94
N GLN A 39 -11.75 2.91 -27.87
CA GLN A 39 -12.90 3.84 -27.94
C GLN A 39 -12.49 5.30 -28.13
N LEU A 40 -11.32 5.71 -27.62
CA LEU A 40 -10.78 7.07 -27.75
C LEU A 40 -10.81 7.64 -29.19
N PRO A 41 -10.39 6.90 -30.23
CA PRO A 41 -10.37 7.41 -31.61
C PRO A 41 -11.76 7.52 -32.25
N THR A 42 -12.73 6.75 -31.75
CA THR A 42 -14.08 6.69 -32.33
C THR A 42 -15.01 7.78 -31.77
N GLY A 43 -14.57 8.52 -30.75
CA GLY A 43 -15.38 9.51 -30.05
C GLY A 43 -16.52 8.91 -29.22
N SER A 44 -16.65 7.58 -29.19
CA SER A 44 -17.62 6.85 -28.39
C SER A 44 -17.08 6.67 -26.98
N PHE A 45 -17.27 7.66 -26.11
CA PHE A 45 -16.84 7.58 -24.72
C PHE A 45 -17.94 6.96 -23.85
N ASP A 46 -17.79 5.70 -23.46
CA ASP A 46 -18.71 5.08 -22.50
C ASP A 46 -18.33 5.48 -21.06
N SER A 47 -19.22 6.26 -20.43
CA SER A 47 -19.03 6.76 -19.07
C SER A 47 -18.97 5.63 -18.03
N ARG A 48 -19.58 4.46 -18.29
CA ARG A 48 -19.48 3.29 -17.41
C ARG A 48 -18.10 2.66 -17.45
N LEU A 49 -17.47 2.61 -18.64
CA LEU A 49 -16.10 2.11 -18.80
C LEU A 49 -15.11 3.00 -18.07
N LEU A 50 -15.25 4.32 -18.21
CA LEU A 50 -14.42 5.28 -17.46
C LEU A 50 -14.57 5.10 -15.94
N ALA A 51 -15.80 5.00 -15.45
CA ALA A 51 -16.06 4.78 -14.03
C ALA A 51 -15.44 3.46 -13.53
N THR A 52 -15.52 2.41 -14.35
CA THR A 52 -14.93 1.09 -14.04
C THR A 52 -13.41 1.18 -13.95
N PHE A 53 -12.78 1.82 -14.93
CA PHE A 53 -11.33 2.02 -14.96
C PHE A 53 -10.83 2.83 -13.76
N GLN A 54 -11.50 3.94 -13.44
CA GLN A 54 -11.18 4.75 -12.26
C GLN A 54 -11.36 3.97 -10.96
N GLY A 55 -12.39 3.13 -10.86
CA GLY A 55 -12.60 2.23 -9.73
C GLY A 55 -11.47 1.22 -9.55
N GLN A 56 -10.99 0.62 -10.65
CA GLN A 56 -9.86 -0.31 -10.64
C GLN A 56 -8.55 0.37 -10.21
N LEU A 57 -8.27 1.57 -10.72
CA LEU A 57 -7.11 2.36 -10.30
C LEU A 57 -7.17 2.72 -8.81
N ALA A 58 -8.34 3.11 -8.30
CA ALA A 58 -8.52 3.40 -6.89
C ALA A 58 -8.29 2.14 -6.01
N GLN A 59 -8.75 0.98 -6.46
CA GLN A 59 -8.53 -0.29 -5.78
C GLN A 59 -7.03 -0.65 -5.74
N ILE A 60 -6.34 -0.56 -6.88
CA ILE A 60 -4.89 -0.79 -6.98
C ILE A 60 -4.13 0.11 -6.01
N ASN A 61 -4.39 1.42 -6.04
CA ASN A 61 -3.73 2.38 -5.16
C ASN A 61 -3.98 2.12 -3.68
N ARG A 62 -5.20 1.69 -3.32
CA ARG A 62 -5.55 1.32 -1.94
C ARG A 62 -4.76 0.09 -1.50
N THR A 63 -4.67 -0.93 -2.33
CA THR A 63 -3.91 -2.15 -2.01
C THR A 63 -2.42 -1.86 -1.85
N ILE A 64 -1.84 -1.01 -2.70
CA ILE A 64 -0.44 -0.55 -2.55
C ILE A 64 -0.24 0.12 -1.19
N ARG A 65 -1.13 1.05 -0.82
CA ARG A 65 -1.05 1.76 0.45
C ARG A 65 -1.17 0.81 1.65
N ASP A 66 -2.15 -0.09 1.62
CA ASP A 66 -2.39 -1.03 2.72
C ASP A 66 -1.20 -1.99 2.92
N ASP A 67 -0.58 -2.46 1.82
CA ASP A 67 0.60 -3.32 1.92
C ASP A 67 1.83 -2.56 2.42
N ARG A 68 2.04 -1.32 1.95
CA ARG A 68 3.10 -0.44 2.45
C ARG A 68 2.95 -0.16 3.95
N ASP A 69 1.73 0.14 4.39
CA ASP A 69 1.42 0.33 5.82
C ASP A 69 1.66 -0.96 6.62
N ARG A 70 1.30 -2.11 6.08
CA ARG A 70 1.56 -3.42 6.71
C ARG A 70 3.05 -3.66 6.87
N ARG A 71 3.86 -3.39 5.85
CA ARG A 71 5.32 -3.52 5.90
C ARG A 71 5.93 -2.53 6.90
N LEU A 72 5.44 -1.29 6.96
CA LEU A 72 5.86 -0.31 7.96
C LEU A 72 5.55 -0.77 9.38
N ARG A 73 4.36 -1.33 9.64
CA ARG A 73 4.00 -1.89 10.95
C ARG A 73 4.81 -3.12 11.32
N ALA A 74 5.13 -3.98 10.35
CA ALA A 74 5.97 -5.17 10.59
C ALA A 74 7.45 -4.80 10.81
N GLY A 75 7.94 -3.76 10.13
CA GLY A 75 9.30 -3.23 10.28
C GLY A 75 9.49 -2.34 11.51
N ALA A 76 8.42 -1.71 12.00
CA ALA A 76 8.40 -1.08 13.31
C ALA A 76 8.56 -2.16 14.37
N LYS A 77 9.80 -2.40 14.84
CA LYS A 77 10.05 -3.16 16.06
C LYS A 77 9.04 -2.68 17.11
N PRO A 78 8.39 -3.59 17.87
CA PRO A 78 7.65 -3.16 19.05
C PRO A 78 8.68 -2.52 19.96
N THR A 79 8.80 -1.18 19.91
CA THR A 79 9.35 -0.42 21.01
C THR A 79 8.36 -0.64 22.13
N ALA A 80 8.57 -1.73 22.87
CA ALA A 80 8.01 -1.92 24.18
C ALA A 80 8.46 -0.70 24.97
N SER A 81 7.62 0.33 24.95
CA SER A 81 7.80 1.50 25.78
C SER A 81 7.80 0.94 27.18
N ALA A 82 8.98 0.90 27.81
CA ALA A 82 9.10 0.44 29.18
C ALA A 82 8.07 1.25 29.97
N SER A 83 7.04 0.56 30.47
CA SER A 83 5.98 1.21 31.23
C SER A 83 6.63 2.14 32.24
N ARG A 84 6.10 3.35 32.42
CA ARG A 84 6.67 4.35 33.35
C ARG A 84 6.94 3.76 34.74
N LEU A 85 6.15 2.76 35.13
CA LEU A 85 6.28 1.94 36.32
C LEU A 85 7.54 1.05 36.33
N ALA A 86 7.93 0.45 35.20
CA ALA A 86 9.17 -0.31 35.05
C ALA A 86 10.41 0.59 35.16
N VAL A 87 10.36 1.79 34.57
CA VAL A 87 11.43 2.80 34.71
C VAL A 87 11.57 3.26 36.16
N LEU A 88 10.45 3.55 36.84
CA LEU A 88 10.45 3.95 38.26
C LEU A 88 10.95 2.84 39.18
N LYS A 89 10.60 1.57 38.93
CA LYS A 89 11.12 0.43 39.68
C LYS A 89 12.64 0.30 39.51
N ALA A 90 13.14 0.38 38.28
CA ALA A 90 14.58 0.31 37.99
C ALA A 90 15.37 1.43 38.68
N GLN A 91 14.86 2.67 38.66
CA GLN A 91 15.46 3.80 39.36
C GLN A 91 15.43 3.64 40.89
N LYS A 92 14.36 3.06 41.44
CA LYS A 92 14.26 2.79 42.88
C LYS A 92 15.27 1.73 43.32
N THR A 93 15.43 0.65 42.54
CA THR A 93 16.45 -0.38 42.82
C THR A 93 17.88 0.16 42.71
N ALA A 94 18.17 1.03 41.73
CA ALA A 94 19.48 1.65 41.58
C ALA A 94 19.84 2.57 42.77
N LYS A 95 18.86 3.32 43.30
CA LYS A 95 19.06 4.20 44.46
C LYS A 95 19.33 3.44 45.76
N THR A 96 18.76 2.25 45.93
CA THR A 96 19.04 1.36 47.07
C THR A 96 20.35 0.58 46.93
N ALA A 97 20.81 0.31 45.71
CA ALA A 97 22.07 -0.40 45.46
C ALA A 97 23.32 0.49 45.63
N GLY A 98 23.18 1.82 45.45
CA GLY A 98 24.24 2.80 45.71
C GLY A 98 24.35 3.26 47.16
N ALA A 99 23.56 2.68 48.08
CA ALA A 99 23.54 3.07 49.50
C ALA A 99 23.96 1.89 50.39
N ARG A 100 25.23 1.51 50.33
CA ARG A 100 25.92 0.85 51.45
C ARG A 100 27.43 0.70 51.19
N PRO A 101 28.29 0.82 52.22
CA PRO A 101 28.23 1.64 53.43
C PRO A 101 29.02 2.96 53.29
#